data_AF-A0A1X2H7C1-F1
#
_entry.id   AF-A0A1X2H7C1-F1
#
_cell.length_a   1.000
_cell.length_b   1.000
_cell.length_c   1.000
_cell.angle_alpha   90.00
_cell.angle_beta   90.00
_cell.angle_gamma   90.00
#
_symmetry.space_group_name_H-M   'P 1'
#
loop_
_entity.id
_entity.type
_entity.pdbx_description
1 polymer ?
#
loop_
_entity_poly.entity_id
_entity_poly.type
_entity_poly.pdbx_seq_one_letter_code
_entity_poly.pdbx_strand_id
1 'polypeptide(L)'
;MDPYDYNFDSRSIPEEDLGDDDLAQLEKELMPQPNDYYGVLNVSRNVTPEELKESYKKLCRFFHPDKHNNAENKKLAEARFQVIQKAYEVLNDPTKRAIYDTYGEEGLQAKWEVGTKYKTSDELQEEYEKQAKKEREQQLENLVHSRGEVQLSLDASGVFDPYEPPVFAGFGQPAPPPKKGPFHALTRLQTQQLFMRHSFETQVGPQTRAILGGSMLSRGGVGGGNIIGTIRHTFSPKLSGEASTTLLHPRVLAAKMYYNPSSDSFVNGVAQTRTLYAPPVLTMTAGRRLYASTTGYVTYRTGEWSLLGWGGDVSRKMDRSSAAVGIATNKKDTNYSVELQTGIVASHIAVEYTRKMPRQIQLRLSGVISTAGGLTASVGGDQKVTEHTRVGMSLECGVPSGVQVKFRVSRLGQKVVVPIILSPEFDLRLVFFGAVVPVSIAVALDQGIMKPRRRRQVKEKIRQLREEHAEYLAMRKQEALDGQKLMQEVAGRKRSQEESKRDGLVIVRAWYGNVEKLGDALDEETELPEDVIDVTVVIQALVNESRVTIPSGHSKTNILGFYDPCLGERKQLRIHYRFQHRLHVVTVEDKAALICPMRSHLC
;
A
#
# COMPACT_ATOMS: atom_id res chain seq x y z
N MET A 1 31.76 15.71 6.38
CA MET A 1 30.83 15.08 5.43
C MET A 1 31.49 15.14 4.07
N ASP A 2 31.78 13.98 3.49
CA ASP A 2 32.40 13.89 2.17
C ASP A 2 31.35 14.34 1.13
N PRO A 3 31.61 15.39 0.31
CA PRO A 3 30.62 15.88 -0.64
C PRO A 3 30.31 14.88 -1.79
N TYR A 4 30.94 13.70 -1.79
CA TYR A 4 30.65 12.59 -2.70
C TYR A 4 29.72 11.52 -2.09
N ASP A 5 29.39 11.62 -0.81
CA ASP A 5 28.48 10.70 -0.14
C ASP A 5 27.06 11.29 -0.13
N TYR A 6 26.51 11.51 -1.34
CA TYR A 6 25.10 11.84 -1.53
C TYR A 6 24.34 10.53 -1.79
N ASN A 7 24.10 9.77 -0.73
CA ASN A 7 23.05 8.76 -0.71
C ASN A 7 21.69 9.47 -0.61
N PHE A 8 21.23 10.03 -1.74
CA PHE A 8 19.78 10.14 -1.91
C PHE A 8 19.30 8.71 -2.14
N ASP A 9 18.71 8.14 -1.10
CA ASP A 9 18.17 6.79 -1.05
C ASP A 9 16.96 6.73 -2.01
N SER A 10 17.21 6.83 -3.33
CA SER A 10 16.25 6.42 -4.35
C SER A 10 16.22 4.90 -4.28
N ARG A 11 15.52 4.40 -3.27
CA ARG A 11 15.14 3.00 -3.19
C ARG A 11 14.30 2.73 -4.43
N SER A 12 14.96 2.25 -5.48
CA SER A 12 14.29 1.47 -6.50
C SER A 12 13.61 0.34 -5.74
N ILE A 13 12.28 0.36 -5.70
CA ILE A 13 11.51 -0.73 -5.13
C ILE A 13 11.91 -1.95 -5.97
N PRO A 14 12.50 -3.01 -5.38
CA PRO A 14 12.81 -4.21 -6.13
C PRO A 14 11.55 -4.64 -6.89
N GLU A 15 11.67 -5.05 -8.15
CA GLU A 15 10.52 -5.54 -8.95
C GLU A 15 9.71 -6.62 -8.20
N GLU A 16 10.33 -7.27 -7.22
CA GLU A 16 9.77 -8.29 -6.34
C GLU A 16 8.75 -7.79 -5.29
N ASP A 17 8.70 -6.48 -5.01
CA ASP A 17 7.89 -5.87 -3.95
C ASP A 17 6.87 -4.83 -4.44
N LEU A 18 6.73 -4.65 -5.76
CA LEU A 18 5.76 -3.75 -6.37
C LEU A 18 4.32 -4.23 -6.08
N GLY A 19 3.58 -3.47 -5.28
CA GLY A 19 2.14 -3.60 -5.08
C GLY A 19 1.33 -2.93 -6.18
N ASP A 20 0.00 -3.06 -6.12
CA ASP A 20 -0.93 -2.37 -7.05
C ASP A 20 -0.72 -0.84 -7.04
N ASP A 21 -0.35 -0.28 -5.89
CA ASP A 21 -0.02 1.13 -5.70
C ASP A 21 1.28 1.53 -6.41
N ASP A 22 2.28 0.64 -6.39
CA ASP A 22 3.58 0.89 -7.02
C ASP A 22 3.48 0.73 -8.55
N LEU A 23 2.56 -0.11 -9.04
CA LEU A 23 2.21 -0.21 -10.46
C LEU A 23 1.61 1.09 -11.00
N ALA A 24 0.71 1.72 -10.26
CA ALA A 24 0.13 3.01 -10.63
C ALA A 24 1.18 4.15 -10.56
N GLN A 25 2.10 4.09 -9.60
CA GLN A 25 3.25 5.00 -9.56
C GLN A 25 4.18 4.79 -10.76
N LEU A 26 4.51 3.53 -11.08
CA LEU A 26 5.25 3.19 -12.30
C LEU A 26 4.54 3.74 -13.53
N GLU A 27 3.22 3.55 -13.65
CA GLU A 27 2.43 4.08 -14.77
C GLU A 27 2.57 5.60 -14.91
N LYS A 28 2.51 6.35 -13.79
CA LYS A 28 2.73 7.81 -13.78
C LYS A 28 4.18 8.20 -14.10
N GLU A 29 5.18 7.44 -13.63
CA GLU A 29 6.59 7.67 -13.97
C GLU A 29 6.91 7.34 -15.44
N LEU A 30 6.20 6.37 -16.01
CA LEU A 30 6.31 5.91 -17.40
C LEU A 30 5.56 6.83 -18.38
N MET A 31 4.65 7.68 -17.90
CA MET A 31 3.96 8.65 -18.73
C MET A 31 4.93 9.68 -19.31
N PRO A 32 4.68 10.18 -20.54
CA PRO A 32 5.51 11.19 -21.18
C PRO A 32 5.54 12.49 -20.35
N GLN A 33 6.63 12.72 -19.63
CA GLN A 33 6.80 13.93 -18.84
C GLN A 33 7.27 15.09 -19.74
N PRO A 34 6.75 16.32 -19.53
CA PRO A 34 7.31 17.50 -20.16
C PRO A 34 8.78 17.70 -19.78
N ASN A 35 9.53 18.39 -20.64
CA ASN A 35 10.95 18.65 -20.42
C ASN A 35 11.19 19.39 -19.10
N ASP A 36 12.03 18.83 -18.23
CA ASP A 36 12.47 19.57 -17.06
C ASP A 36 13.39 20.72 -17.49
N TYR A 37 12.98 21.98 -17.28
CA TYR A 37 13.75 23.17 -17.63
C TYR A 37 15.14 23.22 -16.98
N TYR A 38 15.30 22.65 -15.78
CA TYR A 38 16.62 22.53 -15.15
C TYR A 38 17.53 21.57 -15.91
N GLY A 39 16.97 20.48 -16.44
CA GLY A 39 17.68 19.51 -17.27
C GLY A 39 18.04 20.07 -18.64
N VAL A 40 17.13 20.82 -19.26
CA VAL A 40 17.38 21.52 -20.54
C VAL A 40 18.56 22.48 -20.44
N LEU A 41 18.66 23.22 -19.32
CA LEU A 41 19.76 24.14 -19.05
C LEU A 41 20.97 23.47 -18.37
N ASN A 42 20.92 22.16 -18.08
CA ASN A 42 21.93 21.40 -17.36
C ASN A 42 22.41 22.09 -16.06
N VAL A 43 21.47 22.56 -15.24
CA VAL A 43 21.73 23.25 -13.96
C VAL A 43 21.03 22.56 -12.80
N SER A 44 21.53 22.78 -11.58
CA SER A 44 20.89 22.27 -10.36
C SER A 44 19.61 23.05 -10.04
N ARG A 45 18.68 22.43 -9.31
CA ARG A 45 17.49 23.12 -8.78
C ARG A 45 17.86 24.28 -7.83
N ASN A 46 19.00 24.18 -7.16
CA ASN A 46 19.53 25.21 -6.26
C ASN A 46 20.46 26.22 -6.96
N VAL A 47 20.37 26.34 -8.30
CA VAL A 47 21.27 27.20 -9.09
C VAL A 47 21.13 28.69 -8.71
N THR A 48 22.27 29.36 -8.62
CA THR A 48 22.34 30.82 -8.44
C THR A 48 21.96 31.55 -9.73
N PRO A 49 21.45 32.79 -9.66
CA PRO A 49 21.09 33.55 -10.88
C PRO A 49 22.28 33.79 -11.81
N GLU A 50 23.50 33.85 -11.27
CA GLU A 50 24.73 34.02 -12.05
C GLU A 50 25.06 32.77 -12.87
N GLU A 51 25.05 31.60 -12.22
CA GLU A 51 25.27 30.31 -12.87
C GLU A 51 24.19 30.00 -13.91
N LEU A 52 22.93 30.34 -13.62
CA LEU A 52 21.81 30.18 -14.56
C LEU A 52 22.04 31.00 -15.84
N LYS A 53 22.45 32.26 -15.68
CA LYS A 53 22.76 33.17 -16.80
C LYS A 53 23.99 32.72 -17.58
N GLU A 54 24.99 32.16 -16.90
CA GLU A 54 26.19 31.62 -17.54
C GLU A 54 25.85 30.38 -18.40
N SER A 55 25.08 29.44 -17.86
CA SER A 55 24.64 28.25 -18.60
C SER A 55 23.78 28.62 -19.81
N TYR A 56 22.82 29.53 -19.63
CA TYR A 56 21.99 30.05 -20.73
C TYR A 56 22.84 30.66 -21.85
N LYS A 57 23.80 31.53 -21.51
CA LYS A 57 24.72 32.12 -22.51
C LYS A 57 25.54 31.07 -23.26
N LYS A 58 26.00 30.02 -22.57
CA LYS A 58 26.74 28.91 -23.18
C LYS A 58 25.85 28.18 -24.19
N LEU A 59 24.66 27.78 -23.79
CA LEU A 59 23.71 27.06 -24.66
C LEU A 59 23.23 27.91 -25.84
N CYS A 60 22.92 29.19 -25.64
CA CYS A 60 22.59 30.11 -26.74
C CYS A 60 23.72 30.24 -27.77
N ARG A 61 24.99 30.27 -27.32
CA ARG A 61 26.14 30.29 -28.23
C ARG A 61 26.34 28.99 -28.98
N PHE A 62 25.82 27.87 -28.49
CA PHE A 62 25.90 26.57 -29.16
C PHE A 62 24.78 26.40 -30.18
N PHE A 63 23.55 26.76 -29.82
CA PHE A 63 22.34 26.55 -30.63
C PHE A 63 21.89 27.79 -31.44
N HIS A 64 22.76 28.78 -31.65
CA HIS A 64 22.42 29.95 -32.45
C HIS A 64 22.30 29.57 -33.94
N PRO A 65 21.22 29.93 -34.65
CA PRO A 65 21.01 29.53 -36.05
C PRO A 65 22.15 29.99 -36.98
N ASP A 66 22.77 31.15 -36.73
CA ASP A 66 23.88 31.65 -37.55
C ASP A 66 25.17 30.80 -37.52
N LYS A 67 25.34 29.94 -36.51
CA LYS A 67 26.54 29.10 -36.42
C LYS A 67 26.47 27.83 -37.25
N HIS A 68 25.29 27.48 -37.77
CA HIS A 68 25.08 26.26 -38.52
C HIS A 68 24.96 26.61 -40.01
N ASN A 69 25.78 25.97 -40.85
CA ASN A 69 25.83 26.29 -42.28
C ASN A 69 24.67 25.66 -43.06
N ASN A 70 24.22 24.46 -42.66
CA ASN A 70 23.19 23.70 -43.36
C ASN A 70 21.78 24.18 -43.00
N ALA A 71 20.90 24.30 -44.00
CA ALA A 71 19.51 24.74 -43.81
C ALA A 71 18.71 23.85 -42.84
N GLU A 72 18.95 22.53 -42.85
CA GLU A 72 18.34 21.59 -41.91
C GLU A 72 18.83 21.81 -40.47
N ASN A 73 20.15 21.92 -40.29
CA ASN A 73 20.75 22.16 -38.97
C ASN A 73 20.31 23.53 -38.39
N LYS A 74 20.10 24.55 -39.25
CA LYS A 74 19.55 25.84 -38.82
C LYS A 74 18.15 25.71 -38.22
N LYS A 75 17.26 24.96 -38.88
CA LYS A 75 15.88 24.72 -38.38
C LYS A 75 15.89 23.95 -37.06
N LEU A 76 16.72 22.90 -36.96
CA LEU A 76 16.85 22.12 -35.72
C LEU A 76 17.42 22.97 -34.58
N ALA A 77 18.42 23.80 -34.86
CA ALA A 77 19.00 24.71 -33.88
C ALA A 77 18.00 25.77 -33.41
N GLU A 78 17.20 26.33 -34.31
CA GLU A 78 16.14 27.29 -33.99
C GLU A 78 15.09 26.69 -33.04
N ALA A 79 14.60 25.48 -33.34
CA ALA A 79 13.65 24.78 -32.47
C ALA A 79 14.22 24.56 -31.06
N ARG A 80 15.50 24.16 -30.94
CA ARG A 80 16.16 23.99 -29.64
C ARG A 80 16.41 25.30 -28.92
N PHE A 81 16.77 26.34 -29.66
CA PHE A 81 16.98 27.68 -29.13
C PHE A 81 15.71 28.22 -28.44
N GLN A 82 14.53 28.01 -29.04
CA GLN A 82 13.25 28.39 -28.45
C GLN A 82 12.98 27.69 -27.12
N VAL A 83 13.28 26.39 -27.02
CA VAL A 83 13.11 25.61 -25.76
C VAL A 83 14.06 26.12 -24.67
N ILE A 84 15.32 26.41 -25.03
CA ILE A 84 16.32 26.99 -24.10
C ILE A 84 15.89 28.37 -23.61
N GLN A 85 15.35 29.21 -24.51
CA GLN A 85 14.85 30.54 -24.18
C GLN A 85 13.64 30.46 -23.23
N LYS A 86 12.68 29.57 -23.51
CA LYS A 86 11.52 29.33 -22.65
C LYS A 86 11.96 28.86 -21.25
N ALA A 87 12.89 27.92 -21.17
CA ALA A 87 13.43 27.42 -19.91
C ALA A 87 14.07 28.55 -19.08
N TYR A 88 14.87 29.40 -19.70
CA TYR A 88 15.49 30.54 -19.03
C TYR A 88 14.46 31.58 -18.57
N GLU A 89 13.45 31.89 -19.38
CA GLU A 89 12.40 32.85 -19.01
C GLU A 89 11.65 32.42 -17.75
N VAL A 90 11.28 31.14 -17.67
CA VAL A 90 10.57 30.58 -16.52
C VAL A 90 11.47 30.54 -15.28
N LEU A 91 12.73 30.10 -15.41
CA LEU A 91 13.64 29.93 -14.27
C LEU A 91 14.27 31.25 -13.79
N ASN A 92 14.32 32.27 -14.63
CA ASN A 92 14.87 33.58 -14.26
C ASN A 92 13.87 34.44 -13.48
N ASP A 93 12.56 34.28 -13.72
CA ASP A 93 11.52 34.96 -12.95
C ASP A 93 11.24 34.20 -11.64
N PRO A 94 11.46 34.80 -10.45
CA PRO A 94 11.27 34.11 -9.18
C PRO A 94 9.83 33.63 -8.96
N THR A 95 8.83 34.30 -9.54
CA THR A 95 7.42 33.91 -9.41
C THR A 95 7.11 32.70 -10.29
N LYS A 96 7.51 32.72 -11.57
CA LYS A 96 7.35 31.59 -12.49
C LYS A 96 8.19 30.39 -12.05
N ARG A 97 9.40 30.61 -11.55
CA ARG A 97 10.26 29.56 -10.98
C ARG A 97 9.58 28.91 -9.78
N ALA A 98 9.02 29.67 -8.85
CA ALA A 98 8.29 29.11 -7.71
C ALA A 98 7.07 28.29 -8.16
N ILE A 99 6.29 28.78 -9.14
CA ILE A 99 5.14 28.04 -9.70
C ILE A 99 5.62 26.75 -10.37
N TYR A 100 6.66 26.83 -11.20
CA TYR A 100 7.24 25.69 -11.90
C TYR A 100 7.84 24.65 -10.94
N ASP A 101 8.54 25.09 -9.89
CA ASP A 101 9.11 24.22 -8.87
C ASP A 101 8.00 23.49 -8.07
N THR A 102 6.83 24.12 -7.92
CA THR A 102 5.70 23.58 -7.14
C THR A 102 4.76 22.70 -7.97
N TYR A 103 4.53 23.05 -9.23
CA TYR A 103 3.44 22.48 -10.05
C TYR A 103 3.90 22.02 -11.45
N GLY A 104 5.19 22.13 -11.78
CA GLY A 104 5.72 21.80 -13.10
C GLY A 104 5.20 22.73 -14.21
N GLU A 105 5.26 22.25 -15.45
CA GLU A 105 4.80 23.03 -16.61
C GLU A 105 3.28 23.27 -16.60
N GLU A 106 2.50 22.35 -16.03
CA GLU A 106 1.04 22.46 -15.90
C GLU A 106 0.63 23.67 -15.05
N GLY A 107 1.38 23.95 -13.97
CA GLY A 107 1.12 25.10 -13.11
C GLY A 107 1.32 26.45 -13.78
N LEU A 108 2.17 26.53 -14.81
CA LEU A 108 2.40 27.75 -15.59
C LEU A 108 1.22 28.08 -16.52
N GLN A 109 0.38 27.09 -16.84
CA GLN A 109 -0.79 27.26 -17.71
C GLN A 109 -2.05 27.66 -16.94
N ALA A 110 -2.15 27.31 -15.65
CA ALA A 110 -3.27 27.68 -14.79
C ALA A 110 -3.10 29.10 -14.22
N LYS A 111 -4.16 29.93 -14.27
CA LYS A 111 -4.20 31.24 -13.57
C LYS A 111 -4.53 31.00 -12.09
N TRP A 112 -3.57 31.25 -11.19
CA TRP A 112 -3.71 31.03 -9.75
C TRP A 112 -4.07 32.31 -8.97
N GLU A 113 -4.95 32.19 -7.97
CA GLU A 113 -5.09 33.13 -6.86
C GLU A 113 -4.49 32.51 -5.59
N VAL A 114 -3.39 33.07 -5.07
CA VAL A 114 -2.60 32.46 -3.99
C VAL A 114 -3.16 32.85 -2.61
N GLY A 115 -3.72 31.88 -1.89
CA GLY A 115 -4.09 32.00 -0.47
C GLY A 115 -2.90 31.82 0.48
N THR A 116 -2.98 32.43 1.67
CA THR A 116 -1.87 32.62 2.62
C THR A 116 -1.56 31.42 3.55
N LYS A 117 -0.26 31.06 3.58
CA LYS A 117 0.62 30.59 4.67
C LYS A 117 0.58 29.15 5.25
N TYR A 118 1.74 28.50 5.02
CA TYR A 118 2.52 27.51 5.80
C TYR A 118 2.07 26.04 5.91
N LYS A 119 2.25 25.31 4.80
CA LYS A 119 2.74 23.92 4.78
C LYS A 119 3.81 23.81 3.69
N THR A 120 4.80 22.93 3.83
CA THR A 120 5.81 22.73 2.77
C THR A 120 5.20 22.09 1.53
N SER A 121 5.74 22.38 0.34
CA SER A 121 5.20 21.95 -0.97
C SER A 121 5.04 20.43 -1.07
N ASP A 122 6.03 19.70 -0.54
CA ASP A 122 6.07 18.24 -0.58
C ASP A 122 5.01 17.63 0.36
N GLU A 123 4.82 18.23 1.54
CA GLU A 123 3.78 17.81 2.48
C GLU A 123 2.37 18.11 1.97
N LEU A 124 2.18 19.19 1.20
CA LEU A 124 0.91 19.56 0.57
C LEU A 124 0.54 18.62 -0.58
N GLN A 125 1.51 18.28 -1.43
CA GLN A 125 1.31 17.35 -2.53
C GLN A 125 1.04 15.94 -2.01
N GLU A 126 1.81 15.48 -1.01
CA GLU A 126 1.54 14.22 -0.32
C GLU A 126 0.19 14.22 0.38
N GLU A 127 -0.21 15.31 1.05
CA GLU A 127 -1.53 15.40 1.68
C GLU A 127 -2.65 15.38 0.65
N TYR A 128 -2.50 16.08 -0.48
CA TYR A 128 -3.50 16.10 -1.54
C TYR A 128 -3.66 14.74 -2.18
N GLU A 129 -2.56 14.06 -2.53
CA GLU A 129 -2.60 12.71 -3.09
C GLU A 129 -3.17 11.71 -2.06
N LYS A 130 -2.81 11.84 -0.78
CA LYS A 130 -3.43 11.06 0.31
C LYS A 130 -4.92 11.37 0.45
N GLN A 131 -5.35 12.62 0.32
CA GLN A 131 -6.75 13.03 0.41
C GLN A 131 -7.56 12.53 -0.79
N ALA A 132 -7.09 12.75 -2.01
CA ALA A 132 -7.74 12.28 -3.23
C ALA A 132 -7.85 10.75 -3.26
N LYS A 133 -6.80 10.03 -2.84
CA LYS A 133 -6.86 8.56 -2.69
C LYS A 133 -7.88 8.15 -1.64
N LYS A 134 -7.88 8.80 -0.47
CA LYS A 134 -8.82 8.53 0.62
C LYS A 134 -10.26 8.85 0.23
N GLU A 135 -10.49 9.91 -0.55
CA GLU A 135 -11.81 10.24 -1.11
C GLU A 135 -12.26 9.21 -2.13
N ARG A 136 -11.38 8.78 -3.04
CA ARG A 136 -11.68 7.72 -4.03
C ARG A 136 -11.98 6.39 -3.34
N GLU A 137 -11.20 6.02 -2.32
CA GLU A 137 -11.45 4.85 -1.46
C GLU A 137 -12.79 4.99 -0.73
N GLN A 138 -13.07 6.15 -0.12
CA GLN A 138 -14.35 6.42 0.54
C GLN A 138 -15.52 6.38 -0.44
N GLN A 139 -15.36 6.87 -1.66
CA GLN A 139 -16.37 6.78 -2.70
C GLN A 139 -16.63 5.32 -3.08
N LEU A 140 -15.59 4.51 -3.31
CA LEU A 140 -15.72 3.07 -3.57
C LEU A 140 -16.37 2.31 -2.40
N GLU A 141 -15.99 2.61 -1.16
CA GLU A 141 -16.64 2.04 0.04
C GLU A 141 -18.09 2.51 0.18
N ASN A 142 -18.39 3.76 -0.19
CA ASN A 142 -19.74 4.31 -0.18
C ASN A 142 -20.60 3.77 -1.32
N LEU A 143 -20.03 3.37 -2.46
CA LEU A 143 -20.75 2.69 -3.55
C LEU A 143 -21.28 1.33 -3.09
N VAL A 144 -20.60 0.68 -2.15
CA VAL A 144 -20.99 -0.62 -1.60
C VAL A 144 -21.81 -0.41 -0.32
N HIS A 145 -23.06 0.02 -0.49
CA HIS A 145 -24.07 0.08 0.58
C HIS A 145 -24.47 -1.30 1.15
N SER A 146 -23.94 -2.38 0.57
CA SER A 146 -24.18 -3.78 0.93
C SER A 146 -23.02 -4.33 1.75
N ARG A 147 -23.29 -4.77 2.98
CA ARG A 147 -22.33 -5.48 3.82
C ARG A 147 -22.82 -6.89 4.07
N GLY A 148 -22.02 -7.87 3.72
CA GLY A 148 -22.32 -9.28 3.96
C GLY A 148 -21.25 -9.96 4.80
N GLU A 149 -21.69 -10.85 5.68
CA GLU A 149 -20.84 -11.75 6.44
C GLU A 149 -21.36 -13.17 6.27
N VAL A 150 -20.49 -14.08 5.82
CA VAL A 150 -20.79 -15.51 5.71
C VAL A 150 -19.78 -16.24 6.59
N GLN A 151 -20.28 -17.01 7.55
CA GLN A 151 -19.48 -17.86 8.40
C GLN A 151 -19.91 -19.32 8.24
N LEU A 152 -18.99 -20.16 7.77
CA LEU A 152 -19.19 -21.60 7.63
C LEU A 152 -18.29 -22.33 8.63
N SER A 153 -18.88 -22.76 9.75
CA SER A 153 -18.16 -23.53 10.76
C SER A 153 -18.11 -25.00 10.37
N LEU A 154 -16.89 -25.52 10.29
CA LEU A 154 -16.58 -26.89 9.91
C LEU A 154 -16.00 -27.63 11.11
N ASP A 155 -16.49 -28.85 11.32
CA ASP A 155 -15.94 -29.80 12.29
C ASP A 155 -15.09 -30.83 11.54
N ALA A 156 -13.78 -30.78 11.79
CA ALA A 156 -12.80 -31.70 11.22
C ALA A 156 -12.24 -32.68 12.27
N SER A 157 -12.81 -32.73 13.48
CA SER A 157 -12.35 -33.66 14.54
C SER A 157 -12.29 -35.11 14.07
N GLY A 158 -13.31 -35.58 13.35
CA GLY A 158 -13.34 -36.94 12.78
C GLY A 158 -12.25 -37.22 11.71
N VAL A 159 -11.69 -36.17 11.09
CA VAL A 159 -10.56 -36.30 10.14
C VAL A 159 -9.28 -36.68 10.88
N PHE A 160 -9.12 -36.19 12.11
CA PHE A 160 -7.95 -36.40 12.95
C PHE A 160 -8.15 -37.51 14.00
N ASP A 161 -9.36 -38.05 14.14
CA ASP A 161 -9.63 -39.19 15.01
C ASP A 161 -9.02 -40.48 14.41
N PRO A 162 -8.00 -41.08 15.08
CA PRO A 162 -7.39 -42.32 14.62
C PRO A 162 -8.32 -43.53 14.77
N TYR A 163 -9.38 -43.44 15.58
CA TYR A 163 -10.30 -44.54 15.80
C TYR A 163 -11.30 -44.65 14.64
N GLU A 164 -11.35 -45.84 14.05
CA GLU A 164 -12.48 -46.24 13.22
C GLU A 164 -13.14 -47.46 13.86
N PRO A 165 -14.46 -47.45 14.07
CA PRO A 165 -15.13 -48.64 14.54
C PRO A 165 -14.98 -49.76 13.48
N PRO A 166 -14.60 -50.98 13.88
CA PRO A 166 -14.53 -52.09 12.94
C PRO A 166 -15.91 -52.36 12.35
N VAL A 167 -16.00 -52.40 11.01
CA VAL A 167 -17.23 -52.81 10.32
C VAL A 167 -17.30 -54.32 10.39
N PHE A 168 -18.26 -54.85 11.15
CA PHE A 168 -18.52 -56.29 11.18
C PHE A 168 -19.41 -56.66 10.01
N ALA A 169 -18.87 -57.44 9.06
CA ALA A 169 -19.73 -58.22 8.19
C ALA A 169 -20.40 -59.28 9.06
N GLY A 170 -21.69 -59.60 8.83
CA GLY A 170 -22.42 -60.60 9.61
C GLY A 170 -21.57 -61.87 9.86
N PHE A 171 -21.74 -62.49 11.04
CA PHE A 171 -20.87 -63.52 11.67
C PHE A 171 -19.70 -63.02 12.53
N GLY A 172 -19.72 -61.76 13.00
CA GLY A 172 -18.87 -61.32 14.12
C GLY A 172 -17.37 -61.21 13.81
N GLN A 173 -16.97 -61.34 12.53
CA GLN A 173 -15.60 -61.11 12.10
C GLN A 173 -15.46 -59.67 11.58
N PRO A 174 -14.41 -58.93 12.00
CA PRO A 174 -14.15 -57.61 11.46
C PRO A 174 -13.82 -57.74 9.97
N ALA A 175 -14.54 -57.01 9.12
CA ALA A 175 -14.24 -56.97 7.69
C ALA A 175 -12.85 -56.33 7.47
N PRO A 176 -12.07 -56.78 6.47
CA PRO A 176 -10.80 -56.15 6.14
C PRO A 176 -11.03 -54.67 5.80
N PRO A 177 -10.21 -53.74 6.32
CA PRO A 177 -10.41 -52.32 6.08
C PRO A 177 -10.30 -52.02 4.58
N PRO A 178 -11.23 -51.24 4.00
CA PRO A 178 -11.17 -50.90 2.59
C PRO A 178 -9.88 -50.14 2.27
N LYS A 179 -9.33 -50.32 1.06
CA LYS A 179 -8.21 -49.50 0.57
C LYS A 179 -8.69 -48.05 0.43
N LYS A 180 -8.15 -47.15 1.24
CA LYS A 180 -8.55 -45.74 1.27
C LYS A 180 -7.66 -44.89 0.37
N GLY A 181 -8.28 -44.04 -0.43
CA GLY A 181 -7.58 -42.97 -1.13
C GLY A 181 -7.10 -41.87 -0.17
N PRO A 182 -6.18 -41.00 -0.61
CA PRO A 182 -5.56 -39.96 0.23
C PRO A 182 -6.56 -38.94 0.80
N PHE A 183 -7.74 -38.81 0.19
CA PHE A 183 -8.79 -37.88 0.60
C PHE A 183 -9.96 -38.54 1.34
N HIS A 184 -9.88 -39.83 1.66
CA HIS A 184 -10.96 -40.53 2.38
C HIS A 184 -11.24 -39.87 3.74
N ALA A 185 -10.22 -39.39 4.44
CA ALA A 185 -10.39 -38.71 5.72
C ALA A 185 -11.26 -37.44 5.63
N LEU A 186 -11.25 -36.74 4.49
CA LEU A 186 -12.07 -35.54 4.26
C LEU A 186 -13.58 -35.83 4.19
N THR A 187 -13.98 -37.08 3.96
CA THR A 187 -15.41 -37.47 3.96
C THR A 187 -16.06 -37.36 5.33
N ARG A 188 -15.25 -37.29 6.40
CA ARG A 188 -15.68 -37.19 7.80
C ARG A 188 -15.91 -35.76 8.26
N LEU A 189 -15.67 -34.79 7.38
CA LEU A 189 -15.77 -33.38 7.69
C LEU A 189 -17.25 -33.00 7.75
N GLN A 190 -17.69 -32.44 8.88
CA GLN A 190 -19.09 -32.11 9.11
C GLN A 190 -19.30 -30.60 9.14
N THR A 191 -20.41 -30.14 8.56
CA THR A 191 -20.80 -28.73 8.69
C THR A 191 -21.50 -28.54 10.03
N GLN A 192 -20.85 -27.86 10.97
CA GLN A 192 -21.42 -27.63 12.30
C GLN A 192 -22.50 -26.55 12.26
N GLN A 193 -22.20 -25.42 11.60
CA GLN A 193 -23.07 -24.25 11.57
C GLN A 193 -22.79 -23.39 10.34
N LEU A 194 -23.85 -22.86 9.72
CA LEU A 194 -23.79 -21.82 8.69
C LEU A 194 -24.48 -20.56 9.22
N PHE A 195 -23.74 -19.46 9.30
CA PHE A 195 -24.26 -18.15 9.66
C PHE A 195 -24.09 -17.20 8.49
N MET A 196 -25.15 -16.49 8.12
CA MET A 196 -25.09 -15.44 7.12
C MET A 196 -25.74 -14.18 7.65
N ARG A 197 -25.15 -13.03 7.36
CA ARG A 197 -25.73 -11.73 7.64
C ARG A 197 -25.53 -10.85 6.43
N HIS A 198 -26.57 -10.15 6.00
CA HIS A 198 -26.48 -9.20 4.91
C HIS A 198 -27.26 -7.94 5.27
N SER A 199 -26.68 -6.77 5.11
CA SER A 199 -27.33 -5.49 5.41
C SER A 199 -27.10 -4.45 4.33
N PHE A 200 -28.13 -3.69 4.02
CA PHE A 200 -28.12 -2.54 3.14
C PHE A 200 -28.33 -1.27 3.96
N GLU A 201 -27.49 -0.25 3.75
CA GLU A 201 -27.63 1.08 4.38
C GLU A 201 -28.08 2.09 3.33
N THR A 202 -29.11 2.88 3.65
CA THR A 202 -29.62 3.94 2.78
C THR A 202 -29.83 5.22 3.59
N GLN A 203 -29.42 6.35 3.02
CA GLN A 203 -29.66 7.66 3.64
C GLN A 203 -31.09 8.09 3.32
N VAL A 204 -31.92 8.26 4.35
CA VAL A 204 -33.32 8.73 4.22
C VAL A 204 -33.36 10.25 4.31
N GLY A 205 -32.42 10.86 5.03
CA GLY A 205 -32.23 12.30 5.12
C GLY A 205 -30.81 12.64 5.60
N PRO A 206 -30.47 13.92 5.74
CA PRO A 206 -29.11 14.35 6.08
C PRO A 206 -28.64 13.86 7.46
N GLN A 207 -29.58 13.62 8.38
CA GLN A 207 -29.31 13.17 9.75
C GLN A 207 -29.85 11.77 10.05
N THR A 208 -30.50 11.11 9.08
CA THR A 208 -31.22 9.84 9.30
C THR A 208 -30.82 8.81 8.26
N ARG A 209 -30.43 7.63 8.74
CA ARG A 209 -30.09 6.48 7.91
C ARG A 209 -30.94 5.28 8.28
N ALA A 210 -31.46 4.60 7.28
CA ALA A 210 -32.14 3.33 7.45
C ALA A 210 -31.20 2.20 7.05
N ILE A 211 -31.16 1.15 7.86
CA ILE A 211 -30.41 -0.08 7.59
C ILE A 211 -31.41 -1.22 7.61
N LEU A 212 -31.50 -1.93 6.50
CA LEU A 212 -32.31 -3.14 6.38
C LEU A 212 -31.38 -4.32 6.16
N GLY A 213 -31.48 -5.35 7.00
CA GLY A 213 -30.65 -6.54 6.84
C GLY A 213 -31.35 -7.83 7.21
N GLY A 214 -30.85 -8.95 6.68
CA GLY A 214 -31.21 -10.28 7.10
C GLY A 214 -30.07 -10.93 7.87
N SER A 215 -30.39 -11.76 8.86
CA SER A 215 -29.46 -12.71 9.46
C SER A 215 -30.06 -14.11 9.44
N MET A 216 -29.28 -15.09 9.03
CA MET A 216 -29.64 -16.50 8.97
C MET A 216 -28.65 -17.30 9.79
N LEU A 217 -29.17 -18.29 10.50
CA LEU A 217 -28.40 -19.26 11.25
C LEU A 217 -28.97 -20.66 10.96
N SER A 218 -28.14 -21.56 10.45
CA SER A 218 -28.45 -22.98 10.30
C SER A 218 -27.46 -23.82 11.09
N ARG A 219 -27.95 -24.74 11.91
CA ARG A 219 -27.15 -25.65 12.74
C ARG A 219 -27.84 -27.02 12.77
N GLY A 220 -27.10 -28.07 12.43
CA GLY A 220 -27.63 -29.45 12.46
C GLY A 220 -28.86 -29.68 11.58
N GLY A 221 -28.89 -29.07 10.39
CA GLY A 221 -30.00 -29.21 9.43
C GLY A 221 -31.24 -28.37 9.72
N VAL A 222 -31.34 -27.75 10.90
CA VAL A 222 -32.40 -26.79 11.24
C VAL A 222 -31.86 -25.38 11.05
N GLY A 223 -32.58 -24.54 10.31
CA GLY A 223 -32.19 -23.16 10.04
C GLY A 223 -33.33 -22.18 10.28
N GLY A 224 -32.97 -20.99 10.77
CA GLY A 224 -33.87 -19.87 10.97
C GLY A 224 -33.26 -18.59 10.41
N GLY A 225 -34.11 -17.73 9.86
CA GLY A 225 -33.74 -16.39 9.40
C GLY A 225 -34.53 -15.33 10.16
N ASN A 226 -33.94 -14.15 10.30
CA ASN A 226 -34.63 -12.97 10.81
C ASN A 226 -34.28 -11.76 9.94
N ILE A 227 -35.20 -10.80 9.87
CA ILE A 227 -35.01 -9.53 9.18
C ILE A 227 -34.91 -8.45 10.26
N ILE A 228 -33.86 -7.65 10.21
CA ILE A 228 -33.53 -6.58 11.14
C ILE A 228 -33.70 -5.25 10.41
N GLY A 229 -34.62 -4.42 10.89
CA GLY A 229 -34.73 -3.02 10.49
C GLY A 229 -34.09 -2.14 11.56
N THR A 230 -33.17 -1.25 11.17
CA THR A 230 -32.52 -0.28 12.06
C THR A 230 -32.66 1.12 11.50
N ILE A 231 -33.04 2.07 12.36
CA ILE A 231 -33.03 3.50 12.06
C ILE A 231 -31.94 4.12 12.90
N ARG A 232 -30.95 4.74 12.25
CA ARG A 232 -29.90 5.55 12.88
C ARG A 232 -30.24 7.02 12.68
N HIS A 233 -30.25 7.80 13.75
CA HIS A 233 -30.54 9.22 13.71
C HIS A 233 -29.50 10.02 14.52
N THR A 234 -28.96 11.07 13.93
CA THR A 234 -28.02 11.98 14.58
C THR A 234 -28.75 13.23 15.05
N PHE A 235 -29.09 13.28 16.35
CA PHE A 235 -29.79 14.43 16.94
C PHE A 235 -28.89 15.67 17.05
N SER A 236 -27.60 15.46 17.33
CA SER A 236 -26.57 16.51 17.34
C SER A 236 -25.19 15.88 17.07
N PRO A 237 -24.14 16.68 16.80
CA PRO A 237 -22.78 16.14 16.66
C PRO A 237 -22.29 15.37 17.90
N LYS A 238 -22.88 15.64 19.08
CA LYS A 238 -22.55 14.99 20.35
C LYS A 238 -23.50 13.85 20.71
N LEU A 239 -24.69 13.76 20.11
CA LEU A 239 -25.73 12.79 20.47
C LEU A 239 -26.30 12.11 19.23
N SER A 240 -26.16 10.80 19.16
CA SER A 240 -26.77 9.97 18.12
C SER A 240 -27.46 8.75 18.72
N GLY A 241 -28.46 8.23 18.02
CA GLY A 241 -29.22 7.07 18.44
C GLY A 241 -29.46 6.08 17.30
N GLU A 242 -29.62 4.82 17.66
CA GLU A 242 -30.01 3.73 16.77
C GLU A 242 -31.18 2.96 17.40
N ALA A 243 -32.29 2.83 16.68
CA ALA A 243 -33.40 1.96 17.07
C ALA A 243 -33.49 0.80 16.09
N SER A 244 -33.48 -0.44 16.60
CA SER A 244 -33.48 -1.65 15.79
C SER A 244 -34.56 -2.62 16.26
N THR A 245 -35.20 -3.28 15.31
CA THR A 245 -36.23 -4.28 15.54
C THR A 245 -36.04 -5.47 14.62
N THR A 246 -36.35 -6.66 15.13
CA THR A 246 -36.42 -7.89 14.33
C THR A 246 -37.87 -8.21 14.00
N LEU A 247 -38.13 -8.57 12.74
CA LEU A 247 -39.47 -8.78 12.22
C LEU A 247 -40.03 -10.17 12.58
N LEU A 248 -39.18 -11.21 12.50
CA LEU A 248 -39.54 -12.61 12.73
C LEU A 248 -39.25 -13.02 14.19
N HIS A 249 -39.85 -14.11 14.64
CA HIS A 249 -39.62 -14.64 15.99
C HIS A 249 -38.18 -15.18 16.13
N PRO A 250 -37.48 -14.90 17.24
CA PRO A 250 -37.88 -14.03 18.35
C PRO A 250 -37.77 -12.53 17.98
N ARG A 251 -38.80 -11.75 18.35
CA ARG A 251 -38.82 -10.30 18.15
C ARG A 251 -38.05 -9.62 19.28
N VAL A 252 -36.95 -8.98 18.92
CA VAL A 252 -36.07 -8.22 19.79
C VAL A 252 -36.11 -6.76 19.37
N LEU A 253 -36.41 -5.90 20.34
CA LEU A 253 -36.29 -4.45 20.23
C LEU A 253 -35.00 -4.04 20.92
N ALA A 254 -34.17 -3.28 20.21
CA ALA A 254 -32.91 -2.77 20.74
C ALA A 254 -32.74 -1.30 20.39
N ALA A 255 -32.50 -0.47 21.39
CA ALA A 255 -32.14 0.93 21.26
C ALA A 255 -30.70 1.14 21.71
N LYS A 256 -29.92 1.91 20.93
CA LYS A 256 -28.58 2.36 21.31
C LYS A 256 -28.54 3.87 21.29
N MET A 257 -27.84 4.47 22.26
CA MET A 257 -27.53 5.89 22.31
C MET A 257 -26.02 6.05 22.44
N TYR A 258 -25.46 6.97 21.66
CA TYR A 258 -24.07 7.39 21.73
C TYR A 258 -24.05 8.86 22.10
N TYR A 259 -23.47 9.18 23.25
CA TYR A 259 -23.35 10.53 23.78
C TYR A 259 -21.88 10.86 24.02
N ASN A 260 -21.36 11.87 23.33
CA ASN A 260 -19.98 12.34 23.42
C ASN A 260 -19.97 13.72 24.10
N PRO A 261 -19.99 13.80 25.45
CA PRO A 261 -20.01 15.08 26.16
C PRO A 261 -18.79 15.96 25.84
N SER A 262 -17.62 15.35 25.64
CA SER A 262 -16.34 15.99 25.30
C SER A 262 -15.61 15.20 24.22
N SER A 263 -14.58 15.78 23.59
CA SER A 263 -13.70 15.08 22.63
C SER A 263 -12.99 13.88 23.26
N ASP A 264 -12.77 13.91 24.57
CA ASP A 264 -12.06 12.88 25.32
C ASP A 264 -12.97 11.94 26.10
N SER A 265 -14.30 12.10 26.04
CA SER A 265 -15.22 11.30 26.86
C SER A 265 -16.46 10.89 26.08
N PHE A 266 -16.85 9.63 26.25
CA PHE A 266 -18.02 9.05 25.60
C PHE A 266 -18.84 8.23 26.58
N VAL A 267 -20.14 8.16 26.32
CA VAL A 267 -21.10 7.35 27.03
C VAL A 267 -21.98 6.66 26.00
N ASN A 268 -21.97 5.33 26.01
CA ASN A 268 -22.80 4.50 25.15
C ASN A 268 -23.82 3.76 26.00
N GLY A 269 -25.09 3.89 25.67
CA GLY A 269 -26.19 3.15 26.29
C GLY A 269 -26.81 2.19 25.30
N VAL A 270 -27.05 0.95 25.71
CA VAL A 270 -27.76 -0.06 24.91
C VAL A 270 -28.88 -0.64 25.75
N ALA A 271 -30.11 -0.54 25.29
CA ALA A 271 -31.30 -1.12 25.92
C ALA A 271 -31.87 -2.19 24.98
N GLN A 272 -32.03 -3.42 25.45
CA GLN A 272 -32.57 -4.52 24.65
C GLN A 272 -33.69 -5.24 25.39
N THR A 273 -34.79 -5.50 24.70
CA THR A 273 -35.89 -6.31 25.23
C THR A 273 -36.41 -7.29 24.19
N ARG A 274 -36.76 -8.50 24.64
CA ARG A 274 -37.39 -9.55 23.82
C ARG A 274 -38.93 -9.49 23.87
N THR A 275 -39.47 -8.79 24.87
CA THR A 275 -40.92 -8.72 25.12
C THR A 275 -41.22 -7.42 25.84
N LEU A 276 -42.28 -6.71 25.44
CA LEU A 276 -42.71 -5.47 26.12
C LEU A 276 -43.10 -5.70 27.60
N TYR A 277 -43.42 -6.94 27.98
CA TYR A 277 -43.74 -7.34 29.35
C TYR A 277 -42.54 -7.42 30.30
N ALA A 278 -41.32 -7.53 29.76
CA ALA A 278 -40.09 -7.57 30.54
C ALA A 278 -39.31 -6.27 30.36
N PRO A 279 -38.76 -5.69 31.44
CA PRO A 279 -37.94 -4.49 31.31
C PRO A 279 -36.70 -4.78 30.47
N PRO A 280 -36.18 -3.76 29.76
CA PRO A 280 -35.02 -3.94 28.91
C PRO A 280 -33.75 -4.17 29.75
N VAL A 281 -32.88 -5.06 29.26
CA VAL A 281 -31.51 -5.18 29.76
C VAL A 281 -30.75 -3.93 29.31
N LEU A 282 -30.21 -3.19 30.27
CA LEU A 282 -29.45 -1.98 30.03
C LEU A 282 -27.96 -2.28 30.13
N THR A 283 -27.20 -1.86 29.13
CA THR A 283 -25.74 -1.84 29.14
C THR A 283 -25.28 -0.41 28.97
N MET A 284 -24.55 0.11 29.94
CA MET A 284 -23.97 1.45 29.90
C MET A 284 -22.46 1.35 29.91
N THR A 285 -21.81 1.90 28.89
CA THR A 285 -20.36 2.02 28.81
C THR A 285 -19.99 3.49 28.90
N ALA A 286 -19.26 3.88 29.93
CA ALA A 286 -18.70 5.22 30.08
C ALA A 286 -17.18 5.13 29.95
N GLY A 287 -16.58 5.94 29.08
CA GLY A 287 -15.15 5.93 28.84
C GLY A 287 -14.55 7.32 28.70
N ARG A 288 -13.27 7.42 29.03
CA ARG A 288 -12.49 8.65 28.92
C ARG A 288 -11.06 8.35 28.46
N ARG A 289 -10.53 9.22 27.61
CA ARG A 289 -9.12 9.24 27.23
C ARG A 289 -8.28 9.64 28.45
N LEU A 290 -7.45 8.72 28.92
CA LEU A 290 -6.55 8.91 30.06
C LEU A 290 -5.21 9.52 29.63
N TYR A 291 -4.73 9.12 28.44
CA TYR A 291 -3.50 9.63 27.83
C TYR A 291 -3.69 9.79 26.32
N ALA A 292 -2.73 10.43 25.63
CA ALA A 292 -2.80 10.68 24.20
C ALA A 292 -3.12 9.43 23.35
N SER A 293 -2.72 8.23 23.76
CA SER A 293 -3.03 6.99 23.04
C SER A 293 -3.89 6.01 23.84
N THR A 294 -4.31 6.34 25.06
CA THR A 294 -4.92 5.37 25.98
C THR A 294 -6.28 5.85 26.47
N THR A 295 -7.26 4.96 26.38
CA THR A 295 -8.64 5.20 26.79
C THR A 295 -9.05 4.14 27.80
N GLY A 296 -9.52 4.59 28.96
CA GLY A 296 -10.16 3.73 29.95
C GLY A 296 -11.67 3.74 29.77
N TYR A 297 -12.32 2.61 30.00
CA TYR A 297 -13.78 2.52 29.98
C TYR A 297 -14.29 1.59 31.08
N VAL A 298 -15.52 1.85 31.51
CA VAL A 298 -16.27 1.02 32.44
C VAL A 298 -17.59 0.68 31.78
N THR A 299 -17.93 -0.60 31.75
CA THR A 299 -19.19 -1.10 31.24
C THR A 299 -19.98 -1.75 32.36
N TYR A 300 -21.21 -1.31 32.57
CA TYR A 300 -22.14 -1.93 33.50
C TYR A 300 -23.33 -2.51 32.73
N ARG A 301 -23.63 -3.78 32.97
CA ARG A 301 -24.78 -4.48 32.43
C ARG A 301 -25.71 -4.87 33.58
N THR A 302 -26.96 -4.44 33.50
CA THR A 302 -27.94 -4.66 34.57
C THR A 302 -28.33 -6.13 34.73
N GLY A 303 -28.25 -6.92 33.66
CA GLY A 303 -28.93 -8.22 33.58
C GLY A 303 -30.44 -8.05 33.45
N GLU A 304 -31.19 -9.14 33.61
CA GLU A 304 -32.65 -9.11 33.72
C GLU A 304 -33.05 -8.64 35.13
N TRP A 305 -33.98 -7.70 35.21
CA TRP A 305 -34.45 -7.11 36.47
C TRP A 305 -35.98 -7.01 36.47
N SER A 306 -36.58 -6.73 37.61
CA SER A 306 -38.02 -6.52 37.76
C SER A 306 -38.26 -5.33 38.69
N LEU A 307 -39.23 -4.48 38.36
CA LEU A 307 -39.57 -3.30 39.16
C LEU A 307 -41.09 -3.15 39.24
N LEU A 308 -41.63 -3.04 40.46
CA LEU A 308 -43.05 -2.74 40.72
C LEU A 308 -44.02 -3.64 39.93
N GLY A 309 -43.74 -4.94 39.83
CA GLY A 309 -44.55 -5.92 39.10
C GLY A 309 -44.27 -6.02 37.60
N TRP A 310 -43.53 -5.07 37.01
CA TRP A 310 -43.01 -5.19 35.65
C TRP A 310 -41.82 -6.14 35.62
N GLY A 311 -41.89 -7.17 34.78
CA GLY A 311 -40.91 -8.25 34.73
C GLY A 311 -41.38 -9.57 35.37
N GLY A 312 -42.24 -9.60 36.40
CA GLY A 312 -42.68 -10.87 37.03
C GLY A 312 -41.55 -11.73 37.62
N ASP A 313 -41.79 -13.03 37.84
CA ASP A 313 -40.83 -14.02 38.39
C ASP A 313 -39.70 -14.38 37.39
N VAL A 314 -38.97 -13.38 36.91
CA VAL A 314 -37.77 -13.54 36.05
C VAL A 314 -36.58 -14.11 36.83
N SER A 315 -36.73 -14.29 38.15
CA SER A 315 -35.79 -14.94 39.06
C SER A 315 -35.31 -16.34 38.61
N ARG A 316 -36.04 -17.02 37.70
CA ARG A 316 -35.67 -18.36 37.19
C ARG A 316 -34.84 -18.36 35.89
N LYS A 317 -34.59 -17.23 35.22
CA LYS A 317 -33.87 -17.17 33.92
C LYS A 317 -32.59 -16.31 33.96
N MET A 318 -31.63 -16.74 34.76
CA MET A 318 -30.17 -16.80 34.48
C MET A 318 -29.34 -15.62 33.90
N ASP A 319 -29.88 -14.48 33.44
CA ASP A 319 -29.04 -13.36 32.96
C ASP A 319 -28.80 -12.32 34.06
N ARG A 320 -27.61 -12.37 34.67
CA ARG A 320 -27.26 -11.59 35.87
C ARG A 320 -26.44 -10.35 35.52
N SER A 321 -26.38 -9.41 36.47
CA SER A 321 -25.59 -8.19 36.33
C SER A 321 -24.09 -8.49 36.24
N SER A 322 -23.38 -7.65 35.48
CA SER A 322 -21.92 -7.71 35.34
C SER A 322 -21.33 -6.31 35.17
N ALA A 323 -20.13 -6.10 35.72
CA ALA A 323 -19.35 -4.89 35.56
C ALA A 323 -18.00 -5.23 34.94
N ALA A 324 -17.60 -4.49 33.90
CA ALA A 324 -16.31 -4.63 33.27
C ALA A 324 -15.54 -3.30 33.33
N VAL A 325 -14.23 -3.38 33.54
CA VAL A 325 -13.31 -2.26 33.47
C VAL A 325 -12.25 -2.61 32.44
N GLY A 326 -12.04 -1.73 31.47
CA GLY A 326 -11.09 -1.97 30.39
C GLY A 326 -10.22 -0.76 30.10
N ILE A 327 -9.04 -1.04 29.58
CA ILE A 327 -8.10 -0.04 29.06
C ILE A 327 -7.72 -0.48 27.65
N ALA A 328 -7.85 0.44 26.69
CA ALA A 328 -7.43 0.25 25.32
C ALA A 328 -6.42 1.33 24.93
N THR A 329 -5.26 0.91 24.45
CA THR A 329 -4.21 1.80 23.95
C THR A 329 -4.05 1.59 22.45
N ASN A 330 -4.09 2.67 21.69
CA ASN A 330 -3.94 2.69 20.24
C ASN A 330 -2.77 3.63 19.87
N LYS A 331 -1.63 3.03 19.51
CA LYS A 331 -0.47 3.72 18.94
C LYS A 331 -0.41 3.40 17.44
N LYS A 332 0.33 4.21 16.67
CA LYS A 332 0.45 4.10 15.20
C LYS A 332 0.60 2.65 14.70
N ASP A 333 1.48 1.88 15.35
CA ASP A 333 1.85 0.52 14.94
C ASP A 333 1.40 -0.58 15.93
N THR A 334 0.96 -0.23 17.13
CA THR A 334 0.62 -1.21 18.19
C THR A 334 -0.66 -0.83 18.90
N ASN A 335 -1.57 -1.78 18.99
CA ASN A 335 -2.78 -1.68 19.79
C ASN A 335 -2.76 -2.75 20.86
N TYR A 336 -3.14 -2.41 22.09
CA TYR A 336 -3.41 -3.43 23.10
C TYR A 336 -4.62 -3.03 23.91
N SER A 337 -5.39 -4.02 24.33
CA SER A 337 -6.53 -3.84 25.23
C SER A 337 -6.52 -4.90 26.31
N VAL A 338 -6.84 -4.48 27.52
CA VAL A 338 -7.02 -5.34 28.67
C VAL A 338 -8.38 -5.04 29.26
N GLU A 339 -9.20 -6.07 29.47
CA GLU A 339 -10.52 -5.95 30.05
C GLU A 339 -10.67 -6.96 31.18
N LEU A 340 -11.11 -6.46 32.34
CA LEU A 340 -11.48 -7.25 33.50
C LEU A 340 -12.99 -7.15 33.67
N GLN A 341 -13.69 -8.26 33.45
CA GLN A 341 -15.11 -8.37 33.73
C GLN A 341 -15.33 -9.18 35.01
N THR A 342 -16.13 -8.61 35.91
CA THR A 342 -16.66 -9.27 37.10
C THR A 342 -18.17 -9.42 36.94
N GLY A 343 -18.70 -10.62 37.15
CA GLY A 343 -20.12 -10.89 36.96
C GLY A 343 -20.53 -12.12 37.72
N ILE A 344 -21.80 -12.16 38.13
CA ILE A 344 -22.36 -13.25 38.94
C ILE A 344 -22.34 -14.57 38.18
N VAL A 345 -22.50 -14.53 36.85
CA VAL A 345 -22.49 -15.73 35.98
C VAL A 345 -21.10 -16.05 35.45
N ALA A 346 -20.38 -15.03 34.98
CA ALA A 346 -19.05 -15.20 34.42
C ALA A 346 -18.20 -13.97 34.71
N SER A 347 -17.04 -14.24 35.31
CA SER A 347 -15.94 -13.29 35.43
C SER A 347 -14.82 -13.71 34.47
N HIS A 348 -14.22 -12.74 33.78
CA HIS A 348 -13.13 -13.01 32.85
C HIS A 348 -12.09 -11.88 32.79
N ILE A 349 -10.88 -12.27 32.41
CA ILE A 349 -9.78 -11.38 32.05
C ILE A 349 -9.52 -11.60 30.56
N ALA A 350 -9.65 -10.55 29.76
CA ALA A 350 -9.35 -10.58 28.33
C ALA A 350 -8.17 -9.65 28.04
N VAL A 351 -7.20 -10.15 27.28
CA VAL A 351 -6.05 -9.41 26.79
C VAL A 351 -6.00 -9.55 25.28
N GLU A 352 -5.89 -8.45 24.56
CA GLU A 352 -5.69 -8.42 23.12
C GLU A 352 -4.48 -7.53 22.80
N TYR A 353 -3.62 -8.01 21.92
CA TYR A 353 -2.44 -7.32 21.43
C TYR A 353 -2.38 -7.42 19.92
N THR A 354 -2.39 -6.29 19.23
CA THR A 354 -2.29 -6.21 17.78
C THR A 354 -1.06 -5.39 17.40
N ARG A 355 -0.23 -5.91 16.50
CA ARG A 355 0.95 -5.21 15.97
C ARG A 355 0.89 -5.17 14.45
N LYS A 356 1.00 -3.96 13.89
CA LYS A 356 1.20 -3.76 12.46
C LYS A 356 2.68 -4.01 12.16
N MET A 357 2.92 -4.89 11.19
CA MET A 357 4.25 -5.27 10.71
C MET A 357 4.48 -4.66 9.32
N PRO A 358 5.74 -4.50 8.88
CA PRO A 358 6.07 -4.18 7.49
C PRO A 358 5.37 -5.15 6.51
N ARG A 359 5.12 -4.71 5.27
CA ARG A 359 4.34 -5.44 4.22
C ARG A 359 2.83 -5.58 4.48
N GLN A 360 2.22 -4.63 5.20
CA GLN A 360 0.76 -4.57 5.45
C GLN A 360 0.20 -5.82 6.17
N ILE A 361 1.02 -6.49 6.99
CA ILE A 361 0.62 -7.62 7.83
C ILE A 361 0.23 -7.10 9.22
N GLN A 362 -0.89 -7.56 9.78
CA GLN A 362 -1.34 -7.24 11.13
C GLN A 362 -1.37 -8.52 11.96
N LEU A 363 -0.44 -8.63 12.91
CA LEU A 363 -0.40 -9.72 13.88
C LEU A 363 -1.38 -9.44 15.01
N ARG A 364 -2.18 -10.43 15.40
CA ARG A 364 -3.13 -10.38 16.53
C ARG A 364 -2.86 -11.53 17.48
N LEU A 365 -2.74 -11.21 18.76
CA LEU A 365 -2.64 -12.13 19.87
C LEU A 365 -3.78 -11.83 20.82
N SER A 366 -4.53 -12.83 21.26
CA SER A 366 -5.53 -12.65 22.31
C SER A 366 -5.48 -13.78 23.33
N GLY A 367 -5.79 -13.47 24.57
CA GLY A 367 -5.95 -14.46 25.64
C GLY A 367 -7.15 -14.10 26.48
N VAL A 368 -8.02 -15.06 26.74
CA VAL A 368 -9.17 -14.87 27.63
C VAL A 368 -9.16 -15.98 28.67
N ILE A 369 -9.17 -15.58 29.93
CA ILE A 369 -9.33 -16.46 31.08
C ILE A 369 -10.71 -16.18 31.65
N SER A 370 -11.60 -17.15 31.60
CA SER A 370 -12.97 -17.01 32.07
C SER A 370 -13.33 -18.14 33.03
N THR A 371 -14.08 -17.79 34.07
CA THR A 371 -14.69 -18.75 35.00
C THR A 371 -15.74 -19.65 34.33
N ALA A 372 -16.46 -19.14 33.32
CA ALA A 372 -17.47 -19.90 32.58
C ALA A 372 -16.94 -20.47 31.25
N GLY A 373 -16.02 -19.74 30.60
CA GLY A 373 -15.48 -20.10 29.27
C GLY A 373 -14.09 -20.76 29.30
N GLY A 374 -13.50 -20.96 30.47
CA GLY A 374 -12.17 -21.53 30.63
C GLY A 374 -11.03 -20.65 30.10
N LEU A 375 -9.91 -21.28 29.75
CA LEU A 375 -8.71 -20.60 29.22
C LEU A 375 -8.71 -20.72 27.69
N THR A 376 -8.60 -19.60 27.00
CA THR A 376 -8.47 -19.55 25.53
C THR A 376 -7.33 -18.62 25.13
N ALA A 377 -6.56 -19.03 24.13
CA ALA A 377 -5.49 -18.24 23.53
C ALA A 377 -5.64 -18.29 22.01
N SER A 378 -5.48 -17.14 21.34
CA SER A 378 -5.49 -17.05 19.89
C SER A 378 -4.29 -16.28 19.35
N VAL A 379 -3.80 -16.75 18.20
CA VAL A 379 -2.71 -16.15 17.45
C VAL A 379 -3.13 -16.10 15.99
N GLY A 380 -3.08 -14.93 15.38
CA GLY A 380 -3.42 -14.78 13.97
C GLY A 380 -2.71 -13.63 13.28
N GLY A 381 -2.79 -13.64 11.96
CA GLY A 381 -2.29 -12.59 11.09
C GLY A 381 -3.32 -12.26 10.02
N ASP A 382 -3.58 -10.98 9.80
CA ASP A 382 -4.31 -10.50 8.61
C ASP A 382 -3.30 -9.85 7.66
N GLN A 383 -3.30 -10.23 6.39
CA GLN A 383 -2.48 -9.64 5.33
C GLN A 383 -3.38 -8.97 4.29
N LYS A 384 -3.05 -7.72 3.93
CA LYS A 384 -3.64 -7.05 2.78
C LYS A 384 -2.97 -7.60 1.51
N VAL A 385 -3.72 -8.33 0.70
CA VAL A 385 -3.20 -9.03 -0.50
C VAL A 385 -3.35 -8.18 -1.75
N THR A 386 -4.48 -7.47 -1.86
CA THR A 386 -4.74 -6.44 -2.88
C THR A 386 -5.30 -5.20 -2.20
N GLU A 387 -5.48 -4.10 -2.94
CA GLU A 387 -6.03 -2.86 -2.39
C GLU A 387 -7.36 -3.06 -1.63
N HIS A 388 -8.21 -3.95 -2.12
CA HIS A 388 -9.54 -4.20 -1.58
C HIS A 388 -9.73 -5.57 -0.92
N THR A 389 -8.71 -6.45 -0.93
CA THR A 389 -8.80 -7.81 -0.38
C THR A 389 -7.83 -8.01 0.78
N ARG A 390 -8.37 -8.42 1.93
CA ARG A 390 -7.58 -8.89 3.07
C ARG A 390 -7.84 -10.35 3.32
N VAL A 391 -6.78 -11.11 3.51
CA VAL A 391 -6.82 -12.53 3.86
C VAL A 391 -6.19 -12.65 5.24
N GLY A 392 -6.85 -13.37 6.12
CA GLY A 392 -6.42 -13.56 7.49
C GLY A 392 -6.54 -15.00 7.92
N MET A 393 -5.68 -15.37 8.86
CA MET A 393 -5.66 -16.69 9.46
C MET A 393 -5.41 -16.54 10.95
N SER A 394 -6.14 -17.29 11.77
CA SER A 394 -5.90 -17.35 13.21
C SER A 394 -6.07 -18.75 13.75
N LEU A 395 -5.12 -19.19 14.56
CA LEU A 395 -5.21 -20.38 15.38
C LEU A 395 -5.76 -19.97 16.76
N GLU A 396 -6.76 -20.68 17.26
CA GLU A 396 -7.28 -20.51 18.60
C GLU A 396 -7.27 -21.86 19.30
N CYS A 397 -6.80 -21.88 20.54
CA CYS A 397 -6.71 -23.09 21.34
C CYS A 397 -7.07 -22.79 22.80
N GLY A 398 -7.64 -23.77 23.50
CA GLY A 398 -8.06 -23.57 24.88
C GLY A 398 -8.78 -24.75 25.48
N VAL A 399 -9.07 -24.64 26.78
CA VAL A 399 -9.86 -25.60 27.54
C VAL A 399 -11.08 -24.85 28.08
N PRO A 400 -12.32 -25.17 27.67
CA PRO A 400 -12.75 -26.33 26.87
C PRO A 400 -12.90 -26.06 25.36
N SER A 401 -12.35 -24.97 24.81
CA SER A 401 -12.59 -24.58 23.40
C SER A 401 -11.90 -25.47 22.35
N GLY A 402 -10.99 -26.35 22.76
CA GLY A 402 -10.29 -27.28 21.90
C GLY A 402 -9.22 -26.59 21.05
N VAL A 403 -9.09 -27.01 19.79
CA VAL A 403 -8.19 -26.43 18.79
C VAL A 403 -8.97 -26.09 17.53
N GLN A 404 -8.92 -24.84 17.10
CA GLN A 404 -9.60 -24.37 15.89
C GLN A 404 -8.72 -23.43 15.05
N VAL A 405 -8.78 -23.57 13.73
CA VAL A 405 -8.13 -22.67 12.77
C VAL A 405 -9.22 -21.89 12.04
N LYS A 406 -9.12 -20.56 12.02
CA LYS A 406 -10.08 -19.68 11.34
C LYS A 406 -9.41 -19.03 10.14
N PHE A 407 -9.99 -19.25 8.97
CA PHE A 407 -9.65 -18.52 7.76
C PHE A 407 -10.62 -17.36 7.57
N ARG A 408 -10.12 -16.19 7.20
CA ARG A 408 -10.91 -14.99 6.97
C ARG A 408 -10.53 -14.40 5.63
N VAL A 409 -11.52 -14.09 4.81
CA VAL A 409 -11.33 -13.31 3.59
C VAL A 409 -12.32 -12.16 3.63
N SER A 410 -11.84 -10.94 3.47
CA SER A 410 -12.71 -9.76 3.36
C SER A 410 -12.39 -8.99 2.09
N ARG A 411 -13.42 -8.71 1.29
CA ARG A 411 -13.31 -7.92 0.06
C ARG A 411 -14.53 -7.02 -0.10
N LEU A 412 -14.31 -5.72 -0.32
CA LEU A 412 -15.36 -4.74 -0.65
C LEU A 412 -16.63 -4.86 0.23
N GLY A 413 -16.47 -4.86 1.55
CA GLY A 413 -17.62 -4.97 2.49
C GLY A 413 -18.20 -6.38 2.68
N GLN A 414 -17.74 -7.38 1.94
CA GLN A 414 -18.09 -8.79 2.10
C GLN A 414 -17.03 -9.51 2.92
N LYS A 415 -17.42 -10.26 3.94
CA LYS A 415 -16.53 -11.00 4.85
C LYS A 415 -16.92 -12.48 4.89
N VAL A 416 -16.01 -13.36 4.51
CA VAL A 416 -16.15 -14.81 4.62
C VAL A 416 -15.24 -15.31 5.73
N VAL A 417 -15.78 -16.08 6.66
CA VAL A 417 -15.04 -16.68 7.77
C VAL A 417 -15.29 -18.19 7.80
N VAL A 418 -14.24 -18.99 7.79
CA VAL A 418 -14.33 -20.45 7.85
C VAL A 418 -13.54 -20.93 9.07
N PRO A 419 -14.17 -21.04 10.25
CA PRO A 419 -13.57 -21.71 11.39
C PRO A 419 -13.64 -23.23 11.18
N ILE A 420 -12.49 -23.88 11.29
CA ILE A 420 -12.31 -25.33 11.20
C ILE A 420 -11.89 -25.82 12.58
N ILE A 421 -12.75 -26.59 13.23
CA ILE A 421 -12.47 -27.22 14.52
C ILE A 421 -11.64 -28.47 14.25
N LEU A 422 -10.39 -28.48 14.70
CA LEU A 422 -9.48 -29.60 14.54
C LEU A 422 -9.70 -30.65 15.64
N SER A 423 -9.99 -30.20 16.86
CA SER A 423 -10.30 -31.07 18.00
C SER A 423 -11.18 -30.32 19.00
N PRO A 424 -12.18 -30.98 19.61
CA PRO A 424 -12.96 -30.41 20.70
C PRO A 424 -12.16 -30.32 22.00
N GLU A 425 -11.10 -31.12 22.14
CA GLU A 425 -10.20 -31.11 23.29
C GLU A 425 -8.86 -30.46 22.94
N PHE A 426 -8.17 -29.96 23.96
CA PHE A 426 -6.86 -29.35 23.76
C PHE A 426 -5.80 -30.42 23.46
N ASP A 427 -5.23 -30.38 22.25
CA ASP A 427 -4.10 -31.22 21.85
C ASP A 427 -2.96 -30.36 21.28
N LEU A 428 -1.81 -30.42 21.96
CA LEU A 428 -0.60 -29.69 21.58
C LEU A 428 -0.09 -30.05 20.17
N ARG A 429 -0.28 -31.31 19.72
CA ARG A 429 0.17 -31.75 18.39
C ARG A 429 -0.64 -31.05 17.30
N LEU A 430 -1.96 -30.99 17.48
CA LEU A 430 -2.85 -30.31 16.55
C LEU A 430 -2.65 -28.79 16.58
N VAL A 431 -2.29 -28.21 17.74
CA VAL A 431 -1.86 -26.81 17.82
C VAL A 431 -0.60 -26.57 16.98
N PHE A 432 0.42 -27.43 17.10
CA PHE A 432 1.66 -27.31 16.33
C PHE A 432 1.42 -27.41 14.83
N PHE A 433 0.74 -28.46 14.37
CA PHE A 433 0.46 -28.63 12.93
C PHE A 433 -0.53 -27.59 12.39
N GLY A 434 -1.53 -27.19 13.21
CA GLY A 434 -2.47 -26.11 12.88
C GLY A 434 -1.81 -24.74 12.75
N ALA A 435 -0.67 -24.50 13.41
CA ALA A 435 0.14 -23.32 13.21
C ALA A 435 1.06 -23.43 11.98
N VAL A 436 1.84 -24.51 11.90
CA VAL A 436 2.95 -24.63 10.93
C VAL A 436 2.46 -24.91 9.51
N VAL A 437 1.50 -25.83 9.33
CA VAL A 437 1.06 -26.25 7.99
C VAL A 437 0.44 -25.09 7.21
N PRO A 438 -0.54 -24.35 7.75
CA PRO A 438 -1.15 -23.26 6.99
C PRO A 438 -0.17 -22.11 6.68
N VAL A 439 0.76 -21.80 7.60
CA VAL A 439 1.80 -20.79 7.35
C VAL A 439 2.75 -21.24 6.24
N SER A 440 3.19 -22.51 6.26
CA SER A 440 4.06 -23.05 5.22
C SER A 440 3.40 -23.05 3.84
N ILE A 441 2.10 -23.40 3.77
CA ILE A 441 1.31 -23.33 2.53
C ILE A 441 1.18 -21.89 2.07
N ALA A 442 0.91 -20.94 2.97
CA ALA A 442 0.81 -19.53 2.61
C ALA A 442 2.11 -18.99 2.01
N VAL A 443 3.26 -19.32 2.60
CA VAL A 443 4.58 -18.94 2.08
C VAL A 443 4.86 -19.60 0.73
N ALA A 444 4.53 -20.89 0.57
CA ALA A 444 4.70 -21.61 -0.69
C ALA A 444 3.83 -21.03 -1.81
N LEU A 445 2.58 -20.65 -1.52
CA LEU A 445 1.67 -20.00 -2.46
C LEU A 445 2.14 -18.59 -2.83
N ASP A 446 2.64 -17.83 -1.85
CA ASP A 446 3.18 -16.50 -2.09
C ASP A 446 4.39 -16.54 -3.03
N GLN A 447 5.37 -17.41 -2.74
CA GLN A 447 6.57 -17.54 -3.54
C GLN A 447 6.34 -18.24 -4.89
N GLY A 448 5.53 -19.30 -4.92
CA GLY A 448 5.34 -20.14 -6.10
C GLY A 448 4.32 -19.61 -7.11
N ILE A 449 3.30 -18.85 -6.67
CA ILE A 449 2.20 -18.42 -7.54
C ILE A 449 2.04 -16.90 -7.54
N MET A 450 1.99 -16.25 -6.37
CA MET A 450 1.66 -14.82 -6.28
C MET A 450 2.77 -13.93 -6.82
N LYS A 451 4.01 -14.11 -6.33
CA LYS A 451 5.18 -13.35 -6.81
C LYS A 451 5.42 -13.47 -8.32
N PRO A 452 5.47 -14.67 -8.93
CA PRO A 452 5.71 -14.77 -10.38
C PRO A 452 4.55 -14.19 -11.19
N ARG A 453 3.29 -14.29 -10.72
CA ARG A 453 2.16 -13.62 -11.37
C ARG A 453 2.29 -12.10 -11.31
N ARG A 454 2.63 -11.51 -10.16
CA ARG A 454 2.86 -10.07 -10.04
C ARG A 454 3.98 -9.60 -10.97
N ARG A 455 5.11 -10.31 -11.02
CA ARG A 455 6.20 -10.00 -11.97
C ARG A 455 5.73 -10.01 -13.42
N ARG A 456 4.91 -11.00 -13.81
CA ARG A 456 4.34 -11.06 -15.16
C ARG A 456 3.41 -9.88 -15.43
N GLN A 457 2.54 -9.52 -14.49
CA GLN A 457 1.62 -8.38 -14.62
C GLN A 457 2.37 -7.05 -14.73
N VAL A 458 3.38 -6.82 -13.90
CA VAL A 458 4.25 -5.63 -13.97
C VAL A 458 4.92 -5.55 -15.34
N LYS A 459 5.52 -6.66 -15.79
CA LYS A 459 6.21 -6.70 -17.08
C LYS A 459 5.25 -6.48 -18.26
N GLU A 460 4.06 -7.09 -18.23
CA GLU A 460 3.02 -6.88 -19.25
C GLU A 460 2.52 -5.44 -19.27
N LYS A 461 2.31 -4.82 -18.10
CA LYS A 461 1.87 -3.43 -18.00
C LYS A 461 2.94 -2.45 -18.47
N ILE A 462 4.22 -2.67 -18.14
CA ILE A 462 5.34 -1.90 -18.69
C ILE A 462 5.37 -2.04 -20.22
N ARG A 463 5.15 -3.26 -20.75
CA ARG A 463 5.11 -3.49 -22.20
C ARG A 463 3.95 -2.73 -22.86
N GLN A 464 2.75 -2.78 -22.28
CA GLN A 464 1.59 -2.01 -22.76
C GLN A 464 1.88 -0.51 -22.77
N LEU A 465 2.47 0.03 -21.71
CA LEU A 465 2.82 1.46 -21.64
C LEU A 465 3.88 1.85 -22.67
N ARG A 466 4.86 0.98 -22.96
CA ARG A 466 5.83 1.19 -24.04
C ARG A 466 5.15 1.19 -25.41
N GLU A 467 4.17 0.31 -25.64
CA GLU A 467 3.38 0.26 -26.88
C GLU A 467 2.48 1.51 -27.02
N GLU A 468 1.77 1.90 -25.95
CA GLU A 468 0.90 3.09 -25.92
C GLU A 468 1.67 4.40 -26.17
N HIS A 469 2.91 4.48 -25.69
CA HIS A 469 3.76 5.67 -25.83
C HIS A 469 4.87 5.54 -26.87
N ALA A 470 4.81 4.55 -27.77
CA ALA A 470 5.85 4.30 -28.77
C ALA A 470 6.11 5.51 -29.67
N GLU A 471 5.06 6.23 -30.08
CA GLU A 471 5.19 7.44 -30.91
C GLU A 471 5.94 8.57 -30.18
N TYR A 472 5.64 8.79 -28.89
CA TYR A 472 6.33 9.77 -28.07
C TYR A 472 7.81 9.42 -27.90
N LEU A 473 8.11 8.14 -27.63
CA LEU A 473 9.49 7.65 -27.50
C LEU A 473 10.26 7.78 -28.83
N ALA A 474 9.62 7.49 -29.96
CA ALA A 474 10.22 7.68 -31.28
C ALA A 474 10.52 9.16 -31.55
N MET A 475 9.59 10.06 -31.22
CA MET A 475 9.80 11.51 -31.32
C MET A 475 10.96 11.97 -30.45
N ARG A 476 11.01 11.57 -29.17
CA ARG A 476 12.12 11.84 -28.23
C ARG A 476 13.47 11.33 -28.74
N LYS A 477 13.50 10.12 -29.31
CA LYS A 477 14.70 9.52 -29.89
C LYS A 477 15.21 10.35 -31.07
N GLN A 478 14.32 10.73 -31.99
CA GLN A 478 14.69 11.58 -33.12
C GLN A 478 15.19 12.95 -32.65
N GLU A 479 14.48 13.55 -31.70
CA GLU A 479 14.86 14.78 -31.01
C GLU A 479 16.28 14.73 -30.40
N ALA A 480 16.65 13.62 -29.76
CA ALA A 480 17.97 13.41 -29.20
C ALA A 480 19.04 13.24 -30.27
N LEU A 481 18.77 12.45 -31.32
CA LEU A 481 19.69 12.26 -32.45
C LEU A 481 19.98 13.59 -33.17
N ASP A 482 18.95 14.42 -33.36
CA ASP A 482 19.10 15.77 -33.91
C ASP A 482 19.97 16.64 -33.01
N GLY A 483 19.77 16.57 -31.69
CA GLY A 483 20.62 17.24 -30.69
C GLY A 483 22.09 16.79 -30.77
N GLN A 484 22.34 15.49 -30.88
CA GLN A 484 23.68 14.93 -31.04
C GLN A 484 24.34 15.43 -32.33
N LYS A 485 23.61 15.41 -33.45
CA LYS A 485 24.07 15.90 -34.77
C LYS A 485 24.50 17.36 -34.71
N LEU A 486 23.72 18.22 -34.04
CA LEU A 486 24.07 19.63 -33.85
C LEU A 486 25.33 19.84 -33.00
N MET A 487 25.60 18.95 -32.06
CA MET A 487 26.75 19.03 -31.16
C MET A 487 28.05 18.44 -31.73
N GLN A 488 28.01 17.67 -32.83
CA GLN A 488 29.18 16.98 -33.39
C GLN A 488 30.36 17.92 -33.67
N GLU A 489 30.13 19.05 -34.35
CA GLU A 489 31.19 20.00 -34.66
C GLU A 489 31.81 20.62 -33.40
N VAL A 490 30.98 20.95 -32.43
CA VAL A 490 31.41 21.56 -31.16
C VAL A 490 32.23 20.56 -30.34
N ALA A 491 31.74 19.32 -30.24
CA ALA A 491 32.42 18.23 -29.58
C ALA A 491 33.79 17.97 -30.21
N GLY A 492 33.88 17.95 -31.54
CA GLY A 492 35.14 17.80 -32.27
C GLY A 492 36.13 18.92 -31.97
N ARG A 493 35.69 20.18 -32.04
CA ARG A 493 36.54 21.34 -31.71
C ARG A 493 37.05 21.29 -30.27
N LYS A 494 36.16 20.99 -29.31
CA LYS A 494 36.53 20.87 -27.89
C LYS A 494 37.47 19.70 -27.65
N ARG A 495 37.26 18.57 -28.32
CA ARG A 495 38.16 17.41 -28.26
C ARG A 495 39.58 17.79 -28.69
N SER A 496 39.74 18.44 -29.84
CA SER A 496 41.07 18.88 -30.30
C SER A 496 41.71 19.90 -29.36
N GLN A 497 40.92 20.81 -28.76
CA GLN A 497 41.41 21.76 -27.76
C GLN A 497 41.91 21.05 -26.50
N GLU A 498 41.15 20.10 -25.97
CA GLU A 498 41.53 19.33 -24.78
C GLU A 498 42.71 18.39 -25.05
N GLU A 499 42.79 17.77 -26.23
CA GLU A 499 43.92 16.93 -26.64
C GLU A 499 45.24 17.71 -26.74
N SER A 500 45.18 19.01 -27.05
CA SER A 500 46.36 19.88 -27.07
C SER A 500 46.85 20.28 -25.67
N LYS A 501 46.01 20.14 -24.63
CA LYS A 501 46.38 20.42 -23.25
C LYS A 501 47.06 19.19 -22.64
N ARG A 502 48.07 19.44 -21.79
CA ARG A 502 48.77 18.37 -21.04
C ARG A 502 47.82 17.60 -20.12
N ASP A 503 46.92 18.32 -19.44
CA ASP A 503 45.93 17.78 -18.50
C ASP A 503 44.50 17.98 -19.03
N GLY A 504 44.29 17.72 -20.33
CA GLY A 504 42.98 17.78 -20.95
C GLY A 504 42.09 16.60 -20.59
N LEU A 505 40.79 16.84 -20.44
CA LEU A 505 39.79 15.78 -20.25
C LEU A 505 39.17 15.42 -21.60
N VAL A 506 39.41 14.20 -22.07
CA VAL A 506 38.90 13.72 -23.37
C VAL A 506 37.99 12.51 -23.14
N ILE A 507 36.74 12.61 -23.56
CA ILE A 507 35.78 11.51 -23.48
C ILE A 507 36.07 10.53 -24.62
N VAL A 508 36.31 9.27 -24.27
CA VAL A 508 36.57 8.19 -25.22
C VAL A 508 35.24 7.59 -25.67
N ARG A 509 34.41 7.17 -24.72
CA ARG A 509 33.05 6.65 -24.95
C ARG A 509 32.14 6.98 -23.77
N ALA A 510 30.85 7.16 -24.03
CA ALA A 510 29.85 7.30 -22.99
C ALA A 510 28.54 6.62 -23.41
N TRP A 511 27.99 5.79 -22.53
CA TRP A 511 26.74 5.05 -22.76
C TRP A 511 25.71 5.39 -21.70
N TYR A 512 24.46 5.52 -22.10
CA TYR A 512 23.33 5.76 -21.21
C TYR A 512 22.21 4.75 -21.45
N GLY A 513 21.63 4.19 -20.39
CA GLY A 513 20.58 3.18 -20.47
C GLY A 513 20.79 2.03 -19.50
N ASN A 514 20.39 0.82 -19.87
CA ASN A 514 20.60 -0.37 -19.04
C ASN A 514 22.02 -0.93 -19.26
N VAL A 515 22.99 -0.35 -18.55
CA VAL A 515 24.42 -0.68 -18.72
C VAL A 515 24.77 -2.09 -18.24
N GLU A 516 23.93 -2.73 -17.41
CA GLU A 516 24.14 -4.12 -16.99
C GLU A 516 24.07 -5.10 -18.17
N LYS A 517 23.27 -4.77 -19.20
CA LYS A 517 23.16 -5.57 -20.44
C LYS A 517 24.34 -5.40 -21.39
N LEU A 518 25.18 -4.38 -21.19
CA LEU A 518 26.34 -4.08 -22.05
C LEU A 518 27.50 -5.08 -21.85
N GLY A 519 27.55 -5.77 -20.70
CA GLY A 519 28.67 -6.65 -20.34
C GLY A 519 30.02 -5.93 -20.33
N ASP A 520 31.10 -6.71 -20.51
CA ASP A 520 32.48 -6.21 -20.72
C ASP A 520 32.85 -6.07 -22.21
N ALA A 521 31.91 -6.28 -23.13
CA ALA A 521 32.15 -6.24 -24.57
C ALA A 521 32.40 -4.78 -25.02
N LEU A 522 33.68 -4.41 -25.07
CA LEU A 522 34.20 -3.09 -25.47
C LEU A 522 34.68 -3.06 -26.93
N ASP A 523 34.44 -4.13 -27.70
CA ASP A 523 34.95 -4.26 -29.06
C ASP A 523 34.17 -3.37 -30.05
N GLU A 524 34.92 -2.76 -30.97
CA GLU A 524 34.50 -1.71 -31.91
C GLU A 524 33.39 -2.11 -32.89
N GLU A 525 33.05 -3.40 -32.99
CA GLU A 525 32.15 -3.94 -34.02
C GLU A 525 30.81 -4.49 -33.48
N THR A 526 30.54 -4.40 -32.17
CA THR A 526 29.28 -4.92 -31.61
C THR A 526 28.18 -3.87 -31.70
N GLU A 527 27.04 -4.22 -32.33
CA GLU A 527 25.84 -3.37 -32.30
C GLU A 527 25.40 -3.15 -30.84
N LEU A 528 25.14 -1.88 -30.48
CA LEU A 528 24.67 -1.53 -29.15
C LEU A 528 23.27 -2.14 -28.92
N PRO A 529 22.99 -2.69 -27.71
CA PRO A 529 21.64 -3.11 -27.36
C PRO A 529 20.64 -1.96 -27.54
N GLU A 530 19.41 -2.28 -27.97
CA GLU A 530 18.35 -1.26 -28.15
C GLU A 530 18.11 -0.40 -26.89
N ASP A 531 18.36 -0.99 -25.72
CA ASP A 531 18.20 -0.39 -24.39
C ASP A 531 19.36 0.55 -23.97
N VAL A 532 20.35 0.78 -24.85
CA VAL A 532 21.54 1.59 -24.57
C VAL A 532 21.82 2.58 -25.71
N ILE A 533 22.16 3.81 -25.36
CA ILE A 533 22.46 4.88 -26.31
C ILE A 533 23.89 5.37 -26.15
N ASP A 534 24.54 5.68 -27.28
CA ASP A 534 25.81 6.39 -27.28
C ASP A 534 25.56 7.89 -27.09
N VAL A 535 26.17 8.44 -26.04
CA VAL A 535 26.10 9.86 -25.67
C VAL A 535 27.48 10.52 -25.63
N THR A 536 28.48 9.88 -26.26
CA THR A 536 29.88 10.34 -26.29
C THR A 536 30.00 11.77 -26.78
N VAL A 537 29.31 12.11 -27.88
CA VAL A 537 29.33 13.44 -28.50
C VAL A 537 28.78 14.49 -27.53
N VAL A 538 27.68 14.19 -26.84
CA VAL A 538 27.03 15.11 -25.91
C VAL A 538 27.92 15.38 -24.71
N ILE A 539 28.44 14.33 -24.08
CA ILE A 539 29.32 14.48 -22.91
C ILE A 539 30.61 15.22 -23.30
N GLN A 540 31.19 14.94 -24.48
CA GLN A 540 32.35 15.68 -24.98
C GLN A 540 32.03 17.17 -25.25
N ALA A 541 30.84 17.48 -25.75
CA ALA A 541 30.40 18.87 -25.94
C ALA A 541 30.20 19.62 -24.62
N LEU A 542 29.90 18.91 -23.52
CA LEU A 542 29.76 19.49 -22.18
C LEU A 542 31.10 19.75 -21.48
N VAL A 543 32.23 19.21 -21.97
CA VAL A 543 33.56 19.47 -21.40
C VAL A 543 33.89 20.96 -21.45
N ASN A 544 34.26 21.54 -20.33
CA ASN A 544 34.76 22.91 -20.26
C ASN A 544 35.94 22.96 -19.28
N GLU A 545 37.05 23.55 -19.69
CA GLU A 545 38.25 23.69 -18.84
C GLU A 545 38.70 22.37 -18.21
N SER A 546 38.84 21.31 -19.02
CA SER A 546 39.20 19.96 -18.57
C SER A 546 38.23 19.36 -17.52
N ARG A 547 36.98 19.82 -17.43
CA ARG A 547 35.97 19.32 -16.49
C ARG A 547 34.59 19.12 -17.13
N VAL A 548 33.84 18.14 -16.64
CA VAL A 548 32.42 17.90 -16.96
C VAL A 548 31.64 17.85 -15.66
N THR A 549 30.56 18.61 -15.59
CA THR A 549 29.64 18.63 -14.45
C THR A 549 28.21 18.41 -14.92
N ILE A 550 27.57 17.37 -14.41
CA ILE A 550 26.12 17.13 -14.52
C ILE A 550 25.56 17.22 -13.10
N PRO A 551 24.65 18.17 -12.83
CA PRO A 551 24.06 18.32 -11.49
C PRO A 551 23.13 17.14 -11.17
N SER A 552 22.90 16.92 -9.86
CA SER A 552 21.85 16.01 -9.39
C SER A 552 20.47 16.69 -9.41
N GLY A 553 19.42 15.88 -9.28
CA GLY A 553 18.05 16.39 -9.04
C GLY A 553 17.15 16.47 -10.27
N HIS A 554 17.63 16.05 -11.44
CA HIS A 554 16.80 15.76 -12.61
C HIS A 554 17.32 14.50 -13.32
N SER A 555 16.44 13.85 -14.09
CA SER A 555 16.82 12.71 -14.92
C SER A 555 17.75 13.16 -16.05
N LYS A 556 18.78 12.37 -16.35
CA LYS A 556 19.70 12.66 -17.47
C LYS A 556 19.00 12.61 -18.82
N THR A 557 17.82 12.00 -18.92
CA THR A 557 16.96 12.05 -20.13
C THR A 557 16.62 13.48 -20.55
N ASN A 558 16.61 14.44 -19.61
CA ASN A 558 16.26 15.83 -19.89
C ASN A 558 17.44 16.66 -20.42
N ILE A 559 18.64 16.08 -20.45
CA ILE A 559 19.82 16.71 -21.06
C ILE A 559 19.66 16.66 -22.58
N LEU A 560 20.00 17.76 -23.26
CA LEU A 560 19.94 17.82 -24.72
C LEU A 560 20.81 16.73 -25.37
N GLY A 561 20.22 15.90 -26.21
CA GLY A 561 20.89 14.79 -26.89
C GLY A 561 20.81 13.45 -26.14
N PHE A 562 20.16 13.41 -24.97
CA PHE A 562 19.76 12.20 -24.28
C PHE A 562 18.29 11.88 -24.59
N TYR A 563 17.95 10.60 -24.56
CA TYR A 563 16.58 10.11 -24.46
C TYR A 563 16.58 8.87 -23.57
N ASP A 564 15.39 8.36 -23.24
CA ASP A 564 15.25 7.14 -22.46
C ASP A 564 15.15 5.91 -23.38
N PRO A 565 16.19 5.05 -23.48
CA PRO A 565 16.12 3.84 -24.29
C PRO A 565 15.43 2.67 -23.58
N CYS A 566 15.32 2.69 -22.24
CA CYS A 566 14.81 1.56 -21.45
C CYS A 566 13.79 2.04 -20.41
N LEU A 567 12.68 2.58 -20.92
CA LEU A 567 11.57 3.13 -20.13
C LEU A 567 11.05 2.09 -19.13
N GLY A 568 11.09 2.41 -17.84
CA GLY A 568 10.67 1.53 -16.73
C GLY A 568 11.74 0.61 -16.18
N GLU A 569 12.92 0.57 -16.79
CA GLU A 569 14.08 -0.17 -16.28
C GLU A 569 15.10 0.77 -15.63
N ARG A 570 16.06 0.18 -14.92
CA ARG A 570 17.14 0.92 -14.28
C ARG A 570 18.10 1.49 -15.33
N LYS A 571 18.32 2.80 -15.27
CA LYS A 571 19.20 3.55 -16.18
C LYS A 571 20.46 4.03 -15.46
N GLN A 572 21.60 3.90 -16.13
CA GLN A 572 22.90 4.39 -15.67
C GLN A 572 23.64 5.09 -16.81
N LEU A 573 24.52 6.02 -16.47
CA LEU A 573 25.47 6.65 -17.39
C LEU A 573 26.86 6.11 -17.07
N ARG A 574 27.49 5.43 -18.03
CA ARG A 574 28.87 4.94 -17.94
C ARG A 574 29.75 5.71 -18.90
N ILE A 575 30.81 6.33 -18.39
CA ILE A 575 31.72 7.18 -19.16
C ILE A 575 33.13 6.63 -19.05
N HIS A 576 33.77 6.47 -20.20
CA HIS A 576 35.18 6.20 -20.36
C HIS A 576 35.85 7.48 -20.83
N TYR A 577 36.81 7.98 -20.07
CA TYR A 577 37.52 9.21 -20.41
C TYR A 577 39.02 9.09 -20.16
N ARG A 578 39.79 9.88 -20.88
CA ARG A 578 41.23 10.03 -20.73
C ARG A 578 41.54 11.36 -20.04
N PHE A 579 42.32 11.28 -18.98
CA PHE A 579 42.81 12.44 -18.22
C PHE A 579 44.23 12.13 -17.75
N GLN A 580 45.17 13.08 -17.87
CA GLN A 580 46.59 12.86 -17.53
C GLN A 580 47.20 11.60 -18.17
N HIS A 581 46.86 11.33 -19.44
CA HIS A 581 47.27 10.13 -20.19
C HIS A 581 46.80 8.78 -19.63
N ARG A 582 45.92 8.75 -18.62
CA ARG A 582 45.32 7.53 -18.08
C ARG A 582 43.85 7.43 -18.49
N LEU A 583 43.38 6.19 -18.70
CA LEU A 583 41.99 5.90 -18.98
C LEU A 583 41.25 5.61 -17.67
N HIS A 584 40.10 6.26 -17.50
CA HIS A 584 39.26 6.16 -16.32
C HIS A 584 37.84 5.79 -16.72
N VAL A 585 37.16 5.06 -15.84
CA VAL A 585 35.76 4.65 -16.02
C VAL A 585 34.95 5.12 -14.82
N VAL A 586 33.78 5.70 -15.10
CA VAL A 586 32.84 6.15 -14.08
C VAL A 586 31.44 5.69 -14.47
N THR A 587 30.71 5.10 -13.52
CA THR A 587 29.29 4.75 -13.68
C THR A 587 28.49 5.49 -12.61
N VAL A 588 27.42 6.17 -13.02
CA VAL A 588 26.51 6.89 -12.13
C VAL A 588 25.05 6.59 -12.46
N GLU A 589 24.18 6.59 -11.45
CA GLU A 589 22.73 6.42 -11.62
C GLU A 589 22.10 7.63 -12.34
N ASP A 590 20.89 7.45 -12.87
CA ASP A 590 20.19 8.46 -13.67
C ASP A 590 20.08 9.85 -13.02
N LYS A 591 19.66 9.95 -11.75
CA LYS A 591 19.48 11.24 -11.05
C LYS A 591 20.71 11.70 -10.24
N ALA A 592 21.76 10.88 -10.19
CA ALA A 592 22.98 11.17 -9.44
C ALA A 592 23.83 12.25 -10.13
N ALA A 593 24.52 13.09 -9.36
CA ALA A 593 25.45 14.08 -9.90
C ALA A 593 26.69 13.39 -10.51
N LEU A 594 27.27 14.00 -11.53
CA LEU A 594 28.53 13.56 -12.14
C LEU A 594 29.50 14.73 -12.19
N ILE A 595 30.71 14.54 -11.67
CA ILE A 595 31.83 15.46 -11.84
C ILE A 595 33.02 14.66 -12.34
N CYS A 596 33.52 14.98 -13.54
CA CYS A 596 34.72 14.39 -14.12
C CYS A 596 35.79 15.49 -14.32
N PRO A 597 37.08 15.22 -14.02
CA PRO A 597 37.60 13.99 -13.43
C PRO A 597 37.20 13.83 -11.95
N MET A 598 36.93 12.59 -11.52
CA MET A 598 36.67 12.28 -10.11
C MET A 598 37.92 12.54 -9.25
N ARG A 599 37.75 12.87 -7.96
CA ARG A 599 38.88 13.09 -7.05
C ARG A 599 39.83 11.89 -6.97
N SER A 600 39.30 10.67 -7.01
CA SER A 600 40.07 9.42 -7.06
C SER A 600 40.96 9.31 -8.30
N HIS A 601 40.64 10.03 -9.37
CA HIS A 601 41.35 10.00 -10.65
C HIS A 601 42.36 11.16 -10.78
N LEU A 602 42.50 12.00 -9.75
CA LEU A 602 43.51 13.07 -9.66
C LEU A 602 44.80 12.61 -8.96
N CYS A 603 44.81 11.39 -8.39
CA CYS A 603 45.90 10.85 -7.56
C CYS A 603 46.93 10.02 -8.32
#